data_AF-A0A2N6QFL1-F1
#
_entry.id   AF-A0A2N6QFL1-F1
#
_cell.length_a   1.000
_cell.length_b   1.000
_cell.length_c   1.000
_cell.angle_alpha   90.00
_cell.angle_beta   90.00
_cell.angle_gamma   90.00
#
_symmetry.space_group_name_H-M   'P 1'
#
loop_
_entity.id
_entity.type
_entity.pdbx_description
1 polymer ?
#
loop_
_entity_poly.entity_id
_entity_poly.type
_entity_poly.pdbx_seq_one_letter_code
_entity_poly.pdbx_strand_id
1 'polypeptide(L)'
;MRWIVTHIHKMTLVLIMGLIITLLSVSQPVSAHATLEQVQPDKDAVVKQSPEKITMTFNEPVHTKHSGITLYDDKGKELEQLEPNETGSSKKLTFNVEHLDKGTHQVKWHAISADGHEVGNSYNFSVKEKTADKVDTTPPWYAQPSVWFGLVRYLAEGSVIVCVGLYLVNLLARRRGLRSYSILPQQPAVAWCAMMMMGLSALLYMMTLSSDVVQDLISLNKATLMQSPFILSAIAIIVFLYLWTLRHMHQSWYTLVPLVILIALSMSGHAWNQHIALWSIAIRVCHLLGMSLWLGALVYLVIDACQSTHRQSVPHVRAFLFKLNMSAVALLIASGVLMFFDQTHLSVLWSEVQTWSLLLIGKIILTILMMALGLYQTVRALGAQGRAKKGPLYTELLIGIVLILLGVIMSQINIPT
;
A
#
# COMPACT_ATOMS: atom_id res chain seq x y z
N MET A 1 -27.36 35.38 -3.81
CA MET A 1 -25.90 35.19 -4.00
C MET A 1 -25.04 35.73 -2.85
N ARG A 2 -25.29 36.93 -2.30
CA ARG A 2 -24.48 37.48 -1.18
C ARG A 2 -24.51 36.68 0.14
N TRP A 3 -25.57 35.91 0.41
CA TRP A 3 -25.72 35.11 1.64
C TRP A 3 -24.87 33.82 1.67
N ILE A 4 -24.61 33.22 0.50
CA ILE A 4 -23.79 32.00 0.38
C ILE A 4 -22.31 32.33 0.50
N VAL A 5 -21.88 33.47 -0.05
CA VAL A 5 -20.47 33.89 -0.03
C VAL A 5 -20.00 34.23 1.39
N THR A 6 -20.85 34.82 2.24
CA THR A 6 -20.47 35.21 3.62
C THR A 6 -20.38 34.04 4.60
N HIS A 7 -21.09 32.92 4.36
CA HIS A 7 -21.01 31.72 5.21
C HIS A 7 -19.78 30.86 4.88
N ILE A 8 -19.36 30.84 3.61
CA ILE A 8 -18.13 30.14 3.18
C ILE A 8 -16.90 30.74 3.88
N HIS A 9 -16.82 32.07 4.00
CA HIS A 9 -15.69 32.76 4.65
C HIS A 9 -15.58 32.46 6.16
N LYS A 10 -16.71 32.32 6.86
CA LYS A 10 -16.76 31.97 8.29
C LYS A 10 -16.40 30.50 8.53
N MET A 11 -16.80 29.60 7.63
CA MET A 11 -16.42 28.17 7.68
C MET A 11 -14.94 27.94 7.38
N THR A 12 -14.35 28.67 6.41
CA THR A 12 -12.90 28.63 6.17
C THR A 12 -12.09 29.13 7.36
N LEU A 13 -12.56 30.16 8.07
CA LEU A 13 -11.87 30.69 9.25
C LEU A 13 -11.92 29.71 10.44
N VAL A 14 -13.04 29.01 10.64
CA VAL A 14 -13.17 27.94 11.66
C VAL A 14 -12.31 26.72 11.30
N LEU A 15 -12.21 26.35 10.02
CA LEU A 15 -11.34 25.27 9.55
C LEU A 15 -9.85 25.60 9.67
N ILE A 16 -9.45 26.85 9.36
CA ILE A 16 -8.07 27.31 9.52
C ILE A 16 -7.70 27.42 11.00
N MET A 17 -8.61 27.89 11.86
CA MET A 17 -8.37 27.97 13.30
C MET A 17 -8.36 26.58 13.96
N GLY A 18 -9.18 25.64 13.48
CA GLY A 18 -9.11 24.23 13.86
C GLY A 18 -7.80 23.55 13.41
N LEU A 19 -7.30 23.90 12.22
CA LEU A 19 -6.01 23.42 11.68
C LEU A 19 -4.81 23.98 12.47
N ILE A 20 -4.89 25.23 12.93
CA ILE A 20 -3.83 25.85 13.77
C ILE A 20 -3.83 25.25 15.18
N ILE A 21 -5.00 24.89 15.73
CA ILE A 21 -5.11 24.23 17.04
C ILE A 21 -4.58 22.78 16.99
N THR A 22 -4.72 22.07 15.86
CA THR A 22 -4.10 20.75 15.68
C THR A 22 -2.60 20.81 15.39
N LEU A 23 -2.09 21.92 14.84
CA LEU A 23 -0.66 22.16 14.59
C LEU A 23 0.14 22.54 15.85
N LEU A 24 -0.52 22.91 16.96
CA LEU A 24 0.14 23.31 18.22
C LEU A 24 0.30 22.16 19.23
N SER A 25 -0.11 20.94 18.87
CA SER A 25 0.12 19.75 19.70
C SER A 25 1.56 19.23 19.53
N VAL A 26 2.51 19.92 20.15
CA VAL A 26 3.86 19.41 20.34
C VAL A 26 3.80 18.34 21.45
N SER A 27 3.64 17.07 21.07
CA SER A 27 3.96 15.98 21.99
C SER A 27 5.48 15.89 22.07
N GLN A 28 6.04 16.29 23.22
CA GLN A 28 7.40 15.90 23.58
C GLN A 28 7.46 14.37 23.59
N PRO A 29 8.40 13.71 22.89
CA PRO A 29 8.62 12.28 23.09
C PRO A 29 9.26 12.11 24.47
N VAL A 30 8.42 11.94 25.49
CA VAL A 30 8.85 11.27 26.71
C VAL A 30 8.95 9.81 26.33
N SER A 31 10.16 9.26 26.31
CA SER A 31 10.37 7.83 26.02
C SER A 31 9.77 7.00 27.16
N ALA A 32 8.51 6.59 27.02
CA ALA A 32 7.74 5.74 27.94
C ALA A 32 7.72 4.27 27.48
N HIS A 33 8.66 3.89 26.62
CA HIS A 33 8.75 2.54 26.08
C HIS A 33 9.48 1.63 27.07
N ALA A 34 8.82 0.53 27.45
CA ALA A 34 9.44 -0.49 28.28
C ALA A 34 10.62 -1.11 27.51
N THR A 35 11.78 -1.13 28.14
CA THR A 35 12.99 -1.75 27.63
C THR A 35 13.31 -2.96 28.50
N LEU A 36 13.64 -4.08 27.85
CA LEU A 36 14.07 -5.28 28.54
C LEU A 36 15.48 -5.05 29.12
N GLU A 37 15.60 -5.06 30.45
CA GLU A 37 16.86 -4.82 31.16
C GLU A 37 17.60 -6.12 31.45
N GLN A 38 16.87 -7.17 31.83
CA GLN A 38 17.46 -8.43 32.26
C GLN A 38 16.62 -9.62 31.81
N VAL A 39 17.31 -10.70 31.45
CA VAL A 39 16.71 -12.00 31.13
C VAL A 39 17.39 -13.09 31.95
N GLN A 40 16.63 -14.09 32.38
CA GLN A 40 17.15 -15.31 32.96
C GLN A 40 16.49 -16.50 32.24
N PRO A 41 17.23 -17.41 31.61
CA PRO A 41 18.69 -17.42 31.40
C PRO A 41 19.24 -16.18 30.70
N ASP A 42 20.49 -15.81 31.02
CA ASP A 42 21.15 -14.67 30.38
C ASP A 42 21.28 -14.88 28.87
N LYS A 43 21.28 -13.78 28.11
CA LYS A 43 21.50 -13.82 26.67
C LYS A 43 22.83 -14.49 26.33
N ASP A 44 22.78 -15.41 25.38
CA ASP A 44 23.88 -16.24 24.90
C ASP A 44 24.51 -17.15 25.99
N ALA A 45 23.84 -17.33 27.13
CA ALA A 45 24.31 -18.20 28.19
C ALA A 45 24.18 -19.69 27.83
N VAL A 46 25.12 -20.49 28.32
CA VAL A 46 25.06 -21.95 28.28
C VAL A 46 24.71 -22.47 29.68
N VAL A 47 23.46 -22.88 29.88
CA VAL A 47 22.97 -23.40 31.16
C VAL A 47 23.21 -24.90 31.28
N LYS A 48 23.52 -25.38 32.49
CA LYS A 48 23.85 -26.81 32.72
C LYS A 48 22.65 -27.75 32.61
N GLN A 49 21.44 -27.24 32.85
CA GLN A 49 20.18 -27.98 32.87
C GLN A 49 19.08 -27.14 32.24
N SER A 50 17.99 -27.78 31.79
CA SER A 50 16.81 -27.07 31.30
C SER A 50 16.29 -26.13 32.39
N PRO A 51 16.06 -24.83 32.10
CA PRO A 51 15.44 -23.94 33.06
C PRO A 51 13.99 -24.37 33.30
N GLU A 52 13.53 -24.33 34.55
CA GLU A 52 12.11 -24.53 34.88
C GLU A 52 11.26 -23.27 34.59
N LYS A 53 11.94 -22.12 34.50
CA LYS A 53 11.32 -20.83 34.24
C LYS A 53 12.24 -19.91 33.46
N ILE A 54 11.63 -19.09 32.61
CA ILE A 54 12.26 -17.92 32.00
C ILE A 54 11.74 -16.68 32.73
N THR A 55 12.61 -15.73 33.01
CA THR A 55 12.27 -14.49 33.68
C THR A 55 12.76 -13.31 32.86
N MET A 56 11.91 -12.30 32.71
CA MET A 56 12.20 -11.05 32.02
C MET A 56 11.92 -9.87 32.94
N THR A 57 12.90 -8.98 33.08
CA THR A 57 12.79 -7.76 33.86
C THR A 57 12.88 -6.55 32.94
N PHE A 58 11.93 -5.64 33.08
CA PHE A 58 11.80 -4.41 32.32
C PHE A 58 12.05 -3.19 33.20
N ASN A 59 12.52 -2.09 32.60
CA ASN A 59 12.68 -0.81 33.29
C ASN A 59 11.34 -0.25 33.79
N GLU A 60 10.24 -0.54 33.09
CA GLU A 60 8.87 -0.08 33.35
C GLU A 60 7.87 -1.24 33.36
N PRO A 61 6.70 -1.08 34.02
CA PRO A 61 5.70 -2.14 34.03
C PRO A 61 5.09 -2.37 32.64
N VAL A 62 4.90 -3.65 32.29
CA VAL A 62 4.23 -4.08 31.06
C VAL A 62 2.89 -4.76 31.38
N HIS A 63 1.95 -4.69 30.44
CA HIS A 63 0.64 -5.34 30.56
C HIS A 63 0.76 -6.85 30.35
N THR A 64 0.47 -7.64 31.39
CA THR A 64 0.76 -9.09 31.36
C THR A 64 -0.12 -9.86 30.38
N LYS A 65 -1.39 -9.46 30.23
CA LYS A 65 -2.38 -10.11 29.35
C LYS A 65 -1.99 -10.10 27.86
N HIS A 66 -1.18 -9.13 27.45
CA HIS A 66 -0.75 -8.94 26.06
C HIS A 66 0.77 -9.05 25.92
N SER A 67 1.40 -9.74 26.88
CA SER A 67 2.82 -10.06 26.83
C SER A 67 2.97 -11.58 26.75
N GLY A 68 4.00 -12.06 26.08
CA GLY A 68 4.21 -13.48 25.91
C GLY A 68 5.58 -13.82 25.34
N ILE A 69 5.94 -15.09 25.44
CA ILE A 69 7.14 -15.63 24.79
C ILE A 69 6.80 -16.82 23.91
N THR A 70 7.56 -16.99 22.83
CA THR A 70 7.55 -18.16 21.97
C THR A 70 8.96 -18.76 21.95
N LEU A 71 9.06 -20.04 22.26
CA LEU A 71 10.30 -20.81 22.29
C LEU A 71 10.51 -21.56 20.98
N TYR A 72 11.74 -21.55 20.48
CA TYR A 72 12.16 -22.25 19.27
C TYR A 72 13.41 -23.08 19.54
N ASP A 73 13.50 -24.25 18.89
CA ASP A 73 14.69 -25.10 18.92
C ASP A 73 15.82 -24.57 18.01
N ASP A 74 16.94 -25.31 17.95
CA ASP A 74 18.11 -24.95 17.15
C ASP A 74 17.89 -24.97 15.63
N LYS A 75 16.76 -25.54 15.19
CA LYS A 75 16.31 -25.61 13.79
C LYS A 75 15.20 -24.61 13.48
N GLY A 76 14.79 -23.78 14.45
CA GLY A 76 13.73 -22.80 14.28
C GLY A 76 12.32 -23.39 14.34
N LYS A 77 12.16 -24.63 14.83
CA LYS A 77 10.85 -25.21 15.09
C LYS A 77 10.29 -24.61 16.39
N GLU A 78 9.08 -24.11 16.32
CA GLU A 78 8.33 -23.66 17.50
C GLU A 78 8.09 -24.84 18.46
N LEU A 79 8.51 -24.65 19.72
CA LEU A 79 8.38 -25.62 20.79
C LEU A 79 7.13 -25.32 21.63
N GLU A 80 6.99 -24.09 22.09
CA GLU A 80 5.98 -23.70 23.06
C GLU A 80 5.66 -22.19 22.99
N GLN A 81 4.39 -21.82 23.22
CA GLN A 81 3.96 -20.45 23.48
C GLN A 81 3.55 -20.32 24.94
N LEU A 82 4.11 -19.33 25.63
CA LEU A 82 3.98 -19.19 27.07
C LEU A 82 3.44 -17.81 27.44
N GLU A 83 2.43 -17.82 28.30
CA GLU A 83 1.88 -16.63 28.95
C GLU A 83 2.59 -16.37 30.29
N PRO A 84 2.67 -15.11 30.76
CA PRO A 84 3.28 -14.78 32.04
C PRO A 84 2.40 -15.26 33.21
N ASN A 85 3.04 -15.68 34.30
CA ASN A 85 2.35 -16.08 35.53
C ASN A 85 1.69 -14.89 36.26
N GLU A 86 2.19 -13.68 36.03
CA GLU A 86 1.73 -12.45 36.67
C GLU A 86 0.42 -11.92 36.04
N THR A 87 -0.40 -11.23 36.85
CA THR A 87 -1.64 -10.60 36.38
C THR A 87 -1.57 -9.07 36.49
N GLY A 88 -2.26 -8.37 35.59
CA GLY A 88 -2.32 -6.90 35.58
C GLY A 88 -1.12 -6.27 34.90
N SER A 89 -0.32 -5.51 35.66
CA SER A 89 0.88 -4.83 35.15
C SER A 89 2.07 -5.12 36.06
N SER A 90 3.18 -5.56 35.47
CA SER A 90 4.37 -5.96 36.23
C SER A 90 5.64 -5.56 35.50
N LYS A 91 6.68 -5.17 36.26
CA LYS A 91 8.04 -4.97 35.72
C LYS A 91 8.78 -6.28 35.47
N LYS A 92 8.28 -7.38 36.04
CA LYS A 92 8.90 -8.70 35.98
C LYS A 92 7.88 -9.72 35.52
N LEU A 93 8.18 -10.40 34.42
CA LEU A 93 7.37 -11.48 33.88
C LEU A 93 8.11 -12.81 34.05
N THR A 94 7.38 -13.81 34.53
CA THR A 94 7.88 -15.17 34.74
C THR A 94 7.05 -16.13 33.89
N PHE A 95 7.74 -16.97 33.12
CA PHE A 95 7.14 -17.96 32.23
C PHE A 95 7.59 -19.34 32.69
N ASN A 96 6.67 -20.26 32.96
CA ASN A 96 7.01 -21.64 33.27
C ASN A 96 7.40 -22.34 31.97
N VAL A 97 8.47 -23.12 31.99
CA VAL A 97 9.02 -23.75 30.79
C VAL A 97 9.01 -25.27 30.98
N GLU A 98 8.44 -25.99 30.02
CA GLU A 98 8.56 -27.44 30.00
C GLU A 98 10.01 -27.90 29.73
N HIS A 99 10.27 -29.20 29.81
CA HIS A 99 11.63 -29.70 29.60
C HIS A 99 12.16 -29.35 28.20
N LEU A 100 13.26 -28.61 28.14
CA LEU A 100 13.97 -28.29 26.91
C LEU A 100 15.10 -29.29 26.65
N ASP A 101 15.14 -29.78 25.42
CA ASP A 101 16.22 -30.62 24.91
C ASP A 101 17.56 -29.87 24.91
N LYS A 102 18.65 -30.64 24.82
CA LYS A 102 19.99 -30.05 24.67
C LYS A 102 20.09 -29.27 23.36
N GLY A 103 20.80 -28.13 23.38
CA GLY A 103 21.02 -27.30 22.20
C GLY A 103 20.68 -25.83 22.42
N THR A 104 20.81 -25.05 21.35
CA THR A 104 20.48 -23.63 21.32
C THR A 104 18.98 -23.43 21.16
N HIS A 105 18.40 -22.57 21.99
CA HIS A 105 17.00 -22.20 21.97
C HIS A 105 16.87 -20.70 21.77
N GLN A 106 15.91 -20.28 20.95
CA GLN A 106 15.57 -18.87 20.78
C GLN A 106 14.27 -18.54 21.51
N VAL A 107 14.31 -17.46 22.29
CA VAL A 107 13.15 -16.86 22.95
C VAL A 107 12.76 -15.62 22.17
N LYS A 108 11.64 -15.68 21.47
CA LYS A 108 11.00 -14.50 20.88
C LYS A 108 9.97 -13.97 21.87
N TRP A 109 10.03 -12.69 22.20
CA TRP A 109 9.15 -12.10 23.19
C TRP A 109 8.51 -10.83 22.67
N HIS A 110 7.32 -10.55 23.19
CA HIS A 110 6.61 -9.30 22.98
C HIS A 110 5.96 -8.89 24.31
N ALA A 111 5.80 -7.59 24.52
CA ALA A 111 5.13 -7.01 25.66
C ALA A 111 4.54 -5.65 25.29
N ILE A 112 3.48 -5.24 25.96
CA ILE A 112 2.90 -3.90 25.81
C ILE A 112 3.30 -3.05 27.02
N SER A 113 4.01 -1.95 26.81
CA SER A 113 4.32 -0.99 27.87
C SER A 113 3.06 -0.29 28.39
N ALA A 114 3.14 0.30 29.58
CA ALA A 114 2.00 1.01 30.19
C ALA A 114 1.47 2.19 29.34
N ASP A 115 2.25 2.67 28.37
CA ASP A 115 1.88 3.70 27.39
C ASP A 115 1.11 3.14 26.16
N GLY A 116 0.88 1.82 26.11
CA GLY A 116 0.13 1.14 25.06
C GLY A 116 0.94 0.74 23.83
N HIS A 117 2.25 0.95 23.81
CA HIS A 117 3.10 0.54 22.69
C HIS A 117 3.58 -0.91 22.85
N GLU A 118 3.58 -1.66 21.76
CA GLU A 118 4.18 -2.98 21.71
C GLU A 118 5.70 -2.87 21.54
N VAL A 119 6.43 -3.59 22.39
CA VAL A 119 7.88 -3.78 22.31
C VAL A 119 8.16 -5.28 22.22
N GLY A 120 9.15 -5.66 21.44
CA GLY A 120 9.48 -7.07 21.27
C GLY A 120 10.86 -7.26 20.69
N ASN A 121 11.49 -8.38 21.03
CA ASN A 121 12.78 -8.77 20.49
C ASN A 121 12.94 -10.28 20.57
N SER A 122 14.13 -10.77 20.23
CA SER A 122 14.53 -12.15 20.43
C SER A 122 15.91 -12.23 21.07
N TYR A 123 16.14 -13.28 21.83
CA TYR A 123 17.48 -13.63 22.31
C TYR A 123 17.63 -15.15 22.36
N ASN A 124 18.88 -15.62 22.38
CA ASN A 124 19.18 -17.04 22.41
C ASN A 124 19.79 -17.41 23.76
N PHE A 125 19.59 -18.66 24.20
CA PHE A 125 20.39 -19.32 25.23
C PHE A 125 20.60 -20.77 24.82
N SER A 126 21.46 -21.51 25.50
CA SER A 126 21.75 -22.90 25.15
C SER A 126 21.69 -23.81 26.38
N VAL A 127 21.10 -24.99 26.24
CA VAL A 127 21.04 -26.03 27.28
C VAL A 127 22.14 -27.05 27.01
N LYS A 128 23.06 -27.19 27.98
CA LYS A 128 24.26 -28.05 27.98
C LYS A 128 25.34 -27.66 26.96
N GLU A 129 24.96 -27.45 25.70
CA GLU A 129 25.88 -27.13 24.60
C GLU A 129 25.24 -26.16 23.61
N LYS A 130 26.06 -25.30 23.01
CA LYS A 130 25.64 -24.39 21.94
C LYS A 130 25.66 -25.15 20.60
N THR A 131 24.51 -25.29 19.95
CA THR A 131 24.36 -26.01 18.67
C THR A 131 24.14 -25.08 17.48
N ALA A 132 23.76 -23.82 17.70
CA ALA A 132 23.57 -22.83 16.65
C ALA A 132 24.07 -21.44 17.07
N ASP A 133 24.62 -20.67 16.12
CA ASP A 133 24.95 -19.24 16.32
C ASP A 133 23.74 -18.33 16.12
N LYS A 134 22.84 -18.73 15.21
CA LYS A 134 21.56 -18.06 14.94
C LYS A 134 20.51 -19.10 14.68
N VAL A 135 19.36 -18.95 15.34
CA VAL A 135 18.16 -19.73 15.04
C VAL A 135 17.38 -18.94 14.00
N ASP A 136 17.18 -19.54 12.81
CA ASP A 136 16.30 -18.95 11.80
C ASP A 136 14.85 -19.28 12.12
N THR A 137 14.16 -18.33 12.74
CA THR A 137 12.72 -18.40 13.04
C THR A 137 11.89 -17.65 12.01
N THR A 138 12.50 -17.18 10.92
CA THR A 138 11.74 -16.50 9.88
C THR A 138 10.92 -17.53 9.11
N PRO A 139 9.58 -17.45 9.14
CA PRO A 139 8.78 -18.35 8.34
C PRO A 139 9.12 -18.12 6.86
N PRO A 140 8.99 -19.15 6.00
CA PRO A 140 9.20 -19.01 4.56
C PRO A 140 8.46 -17.79 4.03
N TRP A 141 9.05 -17.06 3.09
CA TRP A 141 8.48 -15.79 2.60
C TRP A 141 7.01 -15.95 2.13
N TYR A 142 6.62 -17.09 1.56
CA TYR A 142 5.25 -17.37 1.14
C TYR A 142 4.27 -17.64 2.28
N ALA A 143 4.73 -17.88 3.51
CA ALA A 143 3.90 -18.03 4.69
C ALA A 143 3.62 -16.67 5.38
N GLN A 144 4.33 -15.60 4.99
CA GLN A 144 4.17 -14.29 5.58
C GLN A 144 2.95 -13.56 5.00
N PRO A 145 2.01 -13.07 5.84
CA PRO A 145 0.83 -12.33 5.36
C PRO A 145 1.20 -11.08 4.55
N SER A 146 2.33 -10.44 4.84
CA SER A 146 2.83 -9.25 4.14
C SER A 146 3.05 -9.46 2.65
N VAL A 147 3.54 -10.64 2.25
CA VAL A 147 3.76 -11.00 0.84
C VAL A 147 2.43 -11.08 0.09
N TRP A 148 1.46 -11.79 0.67
CA TRP A 148 0.13 -11.93 0.08
C TRP A 148 -0.63 -10.62 0.10
N PHE A 149 -0.52 -9.84 1.17
CA PHE A 149 -1.06 -8.50 1.26
C PHE A 149 -0.56 -7.65 0.09
N GLY A 150 0.75 -7.59 -0.13
CA GLY A 150 1.33 -6.86 -1.27
C GLY A 150 0.73 -7.32 -2.59
N LEU A 151 0.78 -8.62 -2.90
CA LEU A 151 0.26 -9.17 -4.14
C LEU A 151 -1.24 -8.87 -4.36
N VAL A 152 -2.07 -9.19 -3.38
CA VAL A 152 -3.53 -9.03 -3.47
C VAL A 152 -3.90 -7.55 -3.54
N ARG A 153 -3.23 -6.69 -2.79
CA ARG A 153 -3.42 -5.23 -2.86
C ARG A 153 -3.18 -4.70 -4.26
N TYR A 154 -2.08 -5.09 -4.91
CA TYR A 154 -1.80 -4.60 -6.27
C TYR A 154 -2.79 -5.11 -7.31
N LEU A 155 -3.22 -6.36 -7.19
CA LEU A 155 -4.27 -6.89 -8.05
C LEU A 155 -5.61 -6.17 -7.80
N ALA A 156 -5.94 -5.89 -6.54
CA ALA A 156 -7.17 -5.18 -6.16
C ALA A 156 -7.15 -3.73 -6.66
N GLU A 157 -6.17 -2.93 -6.25
CA GLU A 157 -6.04 -1.53 -6.66
C GLU A 157 -5.85 -1.40 -8.18
N GLY A 158 -5.03 -2.26 -8.80
CA GLY A 158 -4.81 -2.29 -10.23
C GLY A 158 -6.09 -2.60 -11.02
N SER A 159 -6.88 -3.58 -10.59
CA SER A 159 -8.17 -3.88 -11.24
C SER A 159 -9.16 -2.72 -11.12
N VAL A 160 -9.19 -2.02 -9.98
CA VAL A 160 -10.01 -0.82 -9.78
C VAL A 160 -9.55 0.30 -10.71
N ILE A 161 -8.24 0.58 -10.81
CA ILE A 161 -7.68 1.60 -11.71
C ILE A 161 -8.04 1.32 -13.17
N VAL A 162 -7.94 0.05 -13.60
CA VAL A 162 -8.32 -0.37 -14.96
C VAL A 162 -9.82 -0.21 -15.19
N CYS A 163 -10.67 -0.60 -14.23
CA CYS A 163 -12.13 -0.49 -14.34
C CYS A 163 -12.59 0.97 -14.41
N VAL A 164 -12.08 1.82 -13.51
CA VAL A 164 -12.30 3.28 -13.54
C VAL A 164 -11.85 3.86 -14.89
N GLY A 165 -10.69 3.43 -15.36
CA GLY A 165 -10.07 3.92 -16.58
C GLY A 165 -10.92 3.61 -17.79
N LEU A 166 -11.22 2.32 -17.96
CA LEU A 166 -12.04 1.83 -19.06
C LEU A 166 -13.41 2.51 -19.06
N TYR A 167 -14.02 2.71 -17.89
CA TYR A 167 -15.29 3.42 -17.79
C TYR A 167 -15.19 4.89 -18.24
N LEU A 168 -14.18 5.63 -17.76
CA LEU A 168 -13.97 7.04 -18.13
C LEU A 168 -13.67 7.18 -19.63
N VAL A 169 -12.81 6.33 -20.19
CA VAL A 169 -12.54 6.32 -21.64
C VAL A 169 -13.81 6.03 -22.43
N ASN A 170 -14.61 5.07 -21.99
CA ASN A 170 -15.86 4.71 -22.65
C ASN A 170 -16.91 5.85 -22.59
N LEU A 171 -16.99 6.59 -21.49
CA LEU A 171 -17.80 7.80 -21.39
C LEU A 171 -17.35 8.89 -22.37
N LEU A 172 -16.04 9.10 -22.48
CA LEU A 172 -15.46 10.07 -23.43
C LEU A 172 -15.68 9.63 -24.89
N ALA A 173 -15.56 8.33 -25.17
CA ALA A 173 -15.82 7.74 -26.47
C ALA A 173 -17.28 7.95 -26.89
N ARG A 174 -18.24 7.69 -25.98
CA ARG A 174 -19.67 7.92 -26.20
C ARG A 174 -19.98 9.38 -26.53
N ARG A 175 -19.36 10.33 -25.82
CA ARG A 175 -19.51 11.78 -26.10
C ARG A 175 -19.01 12.18 -27.49
N ARG A 176 -18.11 11.40 -28.08
CA ARG A 176 -17.57 11.59 -29.44
C ARG A 176 -18.27 10.74 -30.50
N GLY A 177 -19.40 10.10 -30.17
CA GLY A 177 -20.15 9.25 -31.09
C GLY A 177 -19.44 7.95 -31.46
N LEU A 178 -18.42 7.55 -30.69
CA LEU A 178 -17.73 6.27 -30.88
C LEU A 178 -18.53 5.13 -30.21
N ARG A 179 -18.19 3.89 -30.57
CA ARG A 179 -18.74 2.70 -29.91
C ARG A 179 -18.51 2.78 -28.41
N SER A 180 -19.55 2.45 -27.66
CA SER A 180 -19.48 2.38 -26.20
C SER A 180 -19.91 1.00 -25.73
N TYR A 181 -19.26 0.51 -24.67
CA TYR A 181 -19.47 -0.83 -24.13
C TYR A 181 -20.19 -0.74 -22.79
N SER A 182 -21.20 -1.58 -22.56
CA SER A 182 -21.92 -1.58 -21.28
C SER A 182 -21.11 -2.30 -20.20
N ILE A 183 -20.35 -1.56 -19.39
CA ILE A 183 -19.53 -2.12 -18.30
C ILE A 183 -20.27 -1.96 -16.97
N LEU A 184 -20.23 -0.78 -16.35
CA LEU A 184 -20.98 -0.47 -15.12
C LEU A 184 -22.05 0.60 -15.41
N PRO A 185 -23.25 0.51 -14.81
CA PRO A 185 -23.71 -0.47 -13.80
C PRO A 185 -24.27 -1.80 -14.37
N GLN A 186 -24.14 -2.06 -15.68
CA GLN A 186 -24.79 -3.22 -16.32
C GLN A 186 -24.18 -4.58 -15.93
N GLN A 187 -22.89 -4.63 -15.63
CA GLN A 187 -22.14 -5.82 -15.21
C GLN A 187 -21.62 -5.66 -13.77
N PRO A 188 -22.49 -5.72 -12.75
CA PRO A 188 -22.11 -5.49 -11.36
C PRO A 188 -21.11 -6.53 -10.83
N ALA A 189 -21.05 -7.72 -11.45
CA ALA A 189 -20.10 -8.78 -11.09
C ALA A 189 -18.64 -8.29 -11.07
N VAL A 190 -18.26 -7.39 -11.99
CA VAL A 190 -16.90 -6.81 -12.01
C VAL A 190 -16.62 -6.00 -10.75
N ALA A 191 -17.58 -5.18 -10.32
CA ALA A 191 -17.47 -4.41 -9.08
C ALA A 191 -17.49 -5.32 -7.85
N TRP A 192 -18.27 -6.40 -7.86
CA TRP A 192 -18.29 -7.39 -6.78
C TRP A 192 -16.94 -8.10 -6.61
N CYS A 193 -16.33 -8.57 -7.70
CA CYS A 193 -14.99 -9.14 -7.66
C CYS A 193 -13.96 -8.14 -7.11
N ALA A 194 -14.00 -6.88 -7.57
CA ALA A 194 -13.11 -5.84 -7.06
C ALA A 194 -13.32 -5.56 -5.55
N MET A 195 -14.56 -5.54 -5.08
CA MET A 195 -14.87 -5.40 -3.65
C MET A 195 -14.35 -6.59 -2.83
N MET A 196 -14.54 -7.82 -3.30
CA MET A 196 -14.02 -9.02 -2.62
C MET A 196 -12.49 -9.00 -2.55
N MET A 197 -11.81 -8.62 -3.63
CA MET A 197 -10.35 -8.48 -3.65
C MET A 197 -9.87 -7.37 -2.70
N MET A 198 -10.56 -6.24 -2.65
CA MET A 198 -10.25 -5.16 -1.71
C MET A 198 -10.50 -5.58 -0.25
N GLY A 199 -11.57 -6.32 0.02
CA GLY A 199 -11.86 -6.90 1.34
C GLY A 199 -10.79 -7.91 1.77
N LEU A 200 -10.37 -8.80 0.86
CA LEU A 200 -9.27 -9.73 1.12
C LEU A 200 -7.95 -8.99 1.37
N SER A 201 -7.68 -7.91 0.63
CA SER A 201 -6.50 -7.06 0.86
C SER A 201 -6.53 -6.40 2.24
N ALA A 202 -7.69 -5.93 2.70
CA ALA A 202 -7.86 -5.35 4.04
C ALA A 202 -7.67 -6.41 5.14
N LEU A 203 -8.19 -7.63 4.94
CA LEU A 203 -7.99 -8.74 5.87
C LEU A 203 -6.50 -9.11 5.98
N LEU A 204 -5.82 -9.29 4.84
CA LEU A 204 -4.39 -9.60 4.81
C LEU A 204 -3.55 -8.50 5.44
N TYR A 205 -3.93 -7.23 5.25
CA TYR A 205 -3.29 -6.11 5.95
C TYR A 205 -3.46 -6.23 7.47
N MET A 206 -4.66 -6.54 7.96
CA MET A 206 -4.88 -6.72 9.40
C MET A 206 -4.05 -7.87 9.98
N MET A 207 -3.80 -8.94 9.20
CA MET A 207 -2.90 -10.03 9.61
C MET A 207 -1.41 -9.62 9.69
N THR A 208 -1.05 -8.44 9.18
CA THR A 208 0.30 -7.87 9.35
C THR A 208 0.43 -6.98 10.58
N LEU A 209 -0.68 -6.68 11.25
CA LEU A 209 -0.73 -5.82 12.43
C LEU A 209 -0.72 -6.66 13.72
N SER A 210 -0.37 -6.04 14.83
CA SER A 210 -0.46 -6.66 16.14
C SER A 210 -1.91 -6.87 16.58
N SER A 211 -2.11 -7.81 17.52
CA SER A 211 -3.45 -8.17 18.00
C SER A 211 -4.21 -6.99 18.59
N ASP A 212 -3.53 -6.06 19.24
CA ASP A 212 -4.16 -4.91 19.90
C ASP A 212 -4.63 -3.88 18.89
N VAL A 213 -3.81 -3.61 17.87
CA VAL A 213 -4.20 -2.75 16.75
C VAL A 213 -5.40 -3.37 16.01
N VAL A 214 -5.39 -4.69 15.80
CA VAL A 214 -6.52 -5.40 15.19
C VAL A 214 -7.79 -5.27 16.05
N GLN A 215 -7.67 -5.44 17.38
CA GLN A 215 -8.79 -5.32 18.30
C GLN A 215 -9.35 -3.88 18.35
N ASP A 216 -8.48 -2.89 18.33
CA ASP A 216 -8.84 -1.47 18.23
C ASP A 216 -9.56 -1.17 16.91
N LEU A 217 -9.09 -1.72 15.79
CA LEU A 217 -9.76 -1.56 14.50
C LEU A 217 -11.16 -2.20 14.49
N ILE A 218 -11.30 -3.40 15.05
CA ILE A 218 -12.58 -4.12 15.13
C ILE A 218 -13.56 -3.40 16.09
N SER A 219 -13.06 -2.86 17.19
CA SER A 219 -13.85 -2.08 18.16
C SER A 219 -14.12 -0.64 17.71
N LEU A 220 -13.66 -0.26 16.51
CA LEU A 220 -13.82 1.06 15.92
C LEU A 220 -13.22 2.19 16.77
N ASN A 221 -12.09 1.92 17.42
CA ASN A 221 -11.32 2.93 18.13
C ASN A 221 -10.95 4.08 17.17
N LYS A 222 -11.37 5.30 17.53
CA LYS A 222 -11.22 6.48 16.66
C LYS A 222 -9.75 6.83 16.40
N ALA A 223 -8.88 6.72 17.42
CA ALA A 223 -7.48 7.08 17.29
C ALA A 223 -6.78 6.13 16.31
N THR A 224 -6.96 4.83 16.50
CA THR A 224 -6.37 3.77 15.67
C THR A 224 -6.91 3.81 14.24
N LEU A 225 -8.22 4.06 14.06
CA LEU A 225 -8.82 4.23 12.72
C LEU A 225 -8.22 5.44 11.96
N MET A 226 -8.07 6.59 12.62
CA MET A 226 -7.49 7.78 12.00
C MET A 226 -6.02 7.59 11.61
N GLN A 227 -5.31 6.70 12.32
CA GLN A 227 -3.93 6.32 12.01
C GLN A 227 -3.84 5.17 10.99
N SER A 228 -4.97 4.65 10.51
CA SER A 228 -5.03 3.51 9.57
C SER A 228 -5.59 3.93 8.19
N PRO A 229 -4.89 4.79 7.43
CA PRO A 229 -5.40 5.35 6.18
C PRO A 229 -5.70 4.29 5.12
N PHE A 230 -4.97 3.16 5.13
CA PHE A 230 -5.24 2.05 4.22
C PHE A 230 -6.62 1.41 4.48
N ILE A 231 -6.98 1.12 5.73
CA ILE A 231 -8.29 0.55 6.09
C ILE A 231 -9.42 1.51 5.71
N LEU A 232 -9.27 2.80 6.03
CA LEU A 232 -10.25 3.82 5.64
C LEU A 232 -10.42 3.91 4.12
N SER A 233 -9.32 3.87 3.38
CA SER A 233 -9.33 3.86 1.91
C SER A 233 -10.02 2.62 1.35
N ALA A 234 -9.72 1.43 1.90
CA ALA A 234 -10.32 0.16 1.48
C ALA A 234 -11.84 0.16 1.70
N ILE A 235 -12.31 0.61 2.87
CA ILE A 235 -13.73 0.74 3.19
C ILE A 235 -14.40 1.73 2.22
N ALA A 236 -13.81 2.91 2.01
CA ALA A 236 -14.34 3.90 1.08
C ALA A 236 -14.45 3.33 -0.34
N ILE A 237 -13.42 2.64 -0.83
CA ILE A 237 -13.43 2.03 -2.16
C ILE A 237 -14.53 0.97 -2.27
N ILE A 238 -14.69 0.09 -1.26
CA ILE A 238 -15.76 -0.92 -1.25
C ILE A 238 -17.14 -0.25 -1.31
N VAL A 239 -17.38 0.76 -0.47
CA VAL A 239 -18.65 1.50 -0.47
C VAL A 239 -18.89 2.17 -1.83
N PHE A 240 -17.90 2.86 -2.39
CA PHE A 240 -18.08 3.56 -3.66
C PHE A 240 -18.18 2.60 -4.86
N LEU A 241 -17.53 1.44 -4.83
CA LEU A 241 -17.74 0.37 -5.82
C LEU A 241 -19.17 -0.15 -5.78
N TYR A 242 -19.73 -0.39 -4.58
CA TYR A 242 -21.13 -0.74 -4.43
C TYR A 242 -22.07 0.35 -4.98
N LEU A 243 -21.86 1.60 -4.55
CA LEU A 243 -22.61 2.77 -5.01
C LEU A 243 -22.55 2.97 -6.53
N TRP A 244 -21.47 2.55 -7.18
CA TRP A 244 -21.33 2.61 -8.63
C TRP A 244 -22.23 1.62 -9.37
N THR A 245 -22.61 0.51 -8.72
CA THR A 245 -23.52 -0.50 -9.30
C THR A 245 -24.99 -0.09 -9.26
N LEU A 246 -25.34 0.94 -8.47
CA LEU A 246 -26.71 1.43 -8.37
C LEU A 246 -27.21 1.91 -9.74
N ARG A 247 -28.40 1.44 -10.13
CA ARG A 247 -29.05 1.78 -11.40
C ARG A 247 -29.94 3.02 -11.24
N HIS A 248 -30.27 3.65 -12.37
CA HIS A 248 -31.20 4.79 -12.45
C HIS A 248 -30.78 6.07 -11.70
N MET A 249 -29.50 6.20 -11.32
CA MET A 249 -28.96 7.43 -10.78
C MET A 249 -28.82 8.52 -11.86
N HIS A 250 -28.79 9.80 -11.44
CA HIS A 250 -28.55 10.93 -12.33
C HIS A 250 -27.18 10.81 -13.04
N GLN A 251 -27.04 11.34 -14.26
CA GLN A 251 -25.81 11.16 -15.07
C GLN A 251 -24.53 11.65 -14.38
N SER A 252 -24.62 12.68 -13.52
CA SER A 252 -23.48 13.18 -12.74
C SER A 252 -22.96 12.17 -11.72
N TRP A 253 -23.81 11.27 -11.20
CA TRP A 253 -23.41 10.22 -10.27
C TRP A 253 -22.31 9.35 -10.86
N TYR A 254 -22.52 8.87 -12.08
CA TYR A 254 -21.58 7.98 -12.72
C TYR A 254 -20.30 8.67 -13.20
N THR A 255 -20.27 10.01 -13.22
CA THR A 255 -19.00 10.75 -13.37
C THR A 255 -18.29 11.00 -12.05
N LEU A 256 -19.04 11.17 -10.95
CA LEU A 256 -18.47 11.52 -9.64
C LEU A 256 -17.89 10.31 -8.92
N VAL A 257 -18.63 9.20 -8.85
CA VAL A 257 -18.21 7.98 -8.13
C VAL A 257 -16.83 7.47 -8.55
N PRO A 258 -16.50 7.27 -9.85
CA PRO A 258 -15.15 6.85 -10.24
C PRO A 258 -14.05 7.84 -9.82
N LEU A 259 -14.32 9.14 -9.80
CA LEU A 259 -13.35 10.14 -9.35
C LEU A 259 -13.13 10.07 -7.83
N VAL A 260 -14.20 9.84 -7.05
CA VAL A 260 -14.10 9.64 -5.60
C VAL A 260 -13.33 8.37 -5.27
N ILE A 261 -13.47 7.30 -6.06
CA ILE A 261 -12.66 6.08 -5.92
C ILE A 261 -11.17 6.38 -6.12
N LEU A 262 -10.79 7.21 -7.10
CA LEU A 262 -9.39 7.62 -7.28
C LEU A 262 -8.87 8.46 -6.12
N ILE A 263 -9.71 9.33 -5.53
CA ILE A 263 -9.38 10.07 -4.31
C ILE A 263 -9.14 9.10 -3.15
N ALA A 264 -10.03 8.15 -2.93
CA ALA A 264 -9.86 7.15 -1.88
C ALA A 264 -8.56 6.33 -2.06
N LEU A 265 -8.24 5.90 -3.28
CA LEU A 265 -6.97 5.21 -3.57
C LEU A 265 -5.73 6.06 -3.22
N SER A 266 -5.82 7.38 -3.44
CA SER A 266 -4.69 8.29 -3.20
C SER A 266 -4.38 8.55 -1.73
N MET A 267 -5.34 8.31 -0.82
CA MET A 267 -5.21 8.55 0.62
C MET A 267 -4.37 7.49 1.35
N SER A 268 -4.09 6.34 0.72
CA SER A 268 -3.23 5.29 1.29
C SER A 268 -1.73 5.67 1.29
N GLY A 269 -0.85 5.01 2.05
CA GLY A 269 0.62 5.16 1.91
C GLY A 269 1.22 6.53 2.27
N HIS A 270 2.43 6.81 1.77
CA HIS A 270 3.26 7.96 2.20
C HIS A 270 2.62 9.35 2.01
N ALA A 271 1.66 9.49 1.10
CA ALA A 271 0.98 10.76 0.85
C ALA A 271 0.21 11.28 2.09
N TRP A 272 -0.20 10.38 2.98
CA TRP A 272 -0.92 10.74 4.21
C TRP A 272 -0.03 11.40 5.26
N ASN A 273 1.27 11.10 5.26
CA ASN A 273 2.22 11.56 6.27
C ASN A 273 3.12 12.71 5.78
N GLN A 274 2.82 13.31 4.62
CA GLN A 274 3.57 14.47 4.12
C GLN A 274 3.21 15.76 4.85
N HIS A 275 4.14 16.72 4.85
CA HIS A 275 3.96 18.04 5.49
C HIS A 275 2.67 18.75 5.06
N ILE A 276 2.27 18.60 3.79
CA ILE A 276 1.01 19.13 3.26
C ILE A 276 0.23 18.00 2.58
N ALA A 277 -0.37 17.12 3.38
CA ALA A 277 -1.07 15.92 2.91
C ALA A 277 -2.06 16.18 1.75
N LEU A 278 -2.82 17.29 1.79
CA LEU A 278 -3.78 17.63 0.72
C LEU A 278 -3.11 17.85 -0.65
N TRP A 279 -1.91 18.44 -0.66
CA TRP A 279 -1.15 18.69 -1.89
C TRP A 279 -0.63 17.37 -2.47
N SER A 280 -0.03 16.54 -1.64
CA SER A 280 0.47 15.21 -2.00
C SER A 280 -0.65 14.29 -2.53
N ILE A 281 -1.81 14.32 -1.86
CA ILE A 281 -3.02 13.63 -2.29
C ILE A 281 -3.47 14.14 -3.67
N ALA A 282 -3.53 15.46 -3.88
CA ALA A 282 -3.96 16.03 -5.16
C ALA A 282 -3.04 15.63 -6.32
N ILE A 283 -1.71 15.69 -6.13
CA ILE A 283 -0.76 15.24 -7.15
C ILE A 283 -0.96 13.75 -7.45
N ARG A 284 -1.15 12.93 -6.41
CA ARG A 284 -1.37 11.50 -6.60
C ARG A 284 -2.71 11.17 -7.27
N VAL A 285 -3.77 11.91 -7.02
CA VAL A 285 -5.03 11.79 -7.77
C VAL A 285 -4.80 12.06 -9.25
N CYS A 286 -4.05 13.12 -9.59
CA CYS A 286 -3.65 13.41 -10.97
C CYS A 286 -2.85 12.25 -11.58
N HIS A 287 -1.91 11.67 -10.83
CA HIS A 287 -1.12 10.52 -11.27
C HIS A 287 -2.00 9.28 -11.52
N LEU A 288 -2.88 8.93 -10.58
CA LEU A 288 -3.80 7.80 -10.69
C LEU A 288 -4.80 7.99 -11.84
N LEU A 289 -5.29 9.21 -12.05
CA LEU A 289 -6.15 9.54 -13.19
C LEU A 289 -5.40 9.34 -14.52
N GLY A 290 -4.15 9.78 -14.60
CA GLY A 290 -3.29 9.52 -15.76
C GLY A 290 -3.11 8.02 -16.02
N MET A 291 -2.81 7.23 -14.98
CA MET A 291 -2.64 5.78 -15.09
C MET A 291 -3.94 5.10 -15.53
N SER A 292 -5.05 5.52 -14.92
CA SER A 292 -6.39 5.00 -15.20
C SER A 292 -6.80 5.27 -16.65
N LEU A 293 -6.66 6.50 -17.14
CA LEU A 293 -6.97 6.84 -18.54
C LEU A 293 -6.08 6.07 -19.53
N TRP A 294 -4.78 5.93 -19.23
CA TRP A 294 -3.83 5.22 -20.09
C TRP A 294 -4.15 3.71 -20.17
N LEU A 295 -4.31 3.03 -19.03
CA LEU A 295 -4.67 1.61 -18.98
C LEU A 295 -6.07 1.36 -19.55
N GLY A 296 -7.03 2.24 -19.23
CA GLY A 296 -8.39 2.18 -19.76
C GLY A 296 -8.46 2.29 -21.26
N ALA A 297 -7.65 3.17 -21.86
CA ALA A 297 -7.53 3.31 -23.31
C ALA A 297 -6.93 2.08 -23.98
N LEU A 298 -5.95 1.43 -23.34
CA LEU A 298 -5.39 0.16 -23.81
C LEU A 298 -6.46 -0.95 -23.83
N VAL A 299 -7.22 -1.10 -22.75
CA VAL A 299 -8.29 -2.11 -22.69
C VAL A 299 -9.41 -1.79 -23.68
N TYR A 300 -9.80 -0.52 -23.82
CA TYR A 300 -10.78 -0.09 -24.81
C TYR A 300 -10.34 -0.46 -26.23
N LEU A 301 -9.05 -0.24 -26.56
CA LEU A 301 -8.48 -0.61 -27.86
C LEU A 301 -8.54 -2.12 -28.10
N VAL A 302 -8.23 -2.94 -27.09
CA VAL A 302 -8.29 -4.41 -27.21
C VAL A 302 -9.73 -4.87 -27.46
N ILE A 303 -10.70 -4.32 -26.72
CA ILE A 303 -12.12 -4.65 -26.91
C ILE A 303 -12.59 -4.24 -28.31
N ASP A 304 -12.26 -3.03 -28.76
CA ASP A 304 -12.61 -2.56 -30.10
C ASP A 304 -11.94 -3.39 -31.19
N ALA A 305 -10.67 -3.75 -31.03
CA ALA A 305 -9.95 -4.60 -31.98
C ALA A 305 -10.55 -6.01 -32.09
N CYS A 306 -11.01 -6.60 -30.99
CA CYS A 306 -11.63 -7.93 -30.98
C CYS A 306 -13.07 -7.92 -31.51
N GLN A 307 -13.81 -6.82 -31.36
CA GLN A 307 -15.23 -6.74 -31.71
C GLN A 307 -15.52 -5.94 -33.00
N SER A 308 -14.52 -5.27 -33.57
CA SER A 308 -14.69 -4.47 -34.78
C SER A 308 -14.48 -5.31 -36.04
N THR A 309 -15.57 -5.61 -36.74
CA THR A 309 -15.57 -6.21 -38.09
C THR A 309 -15.47 -5.16 -39.20
N HIS A 310 -15.67 -3.88 -38.90
CA HIS A 310 -15.72 -2.79 -39.89
C HIS A 310 -14.49 -1.88 -39.84
N ARG A 311 -13.67 -1.91 -40.90
CA ARG A 311 -12.44 -1.08 -41.04
C ARG A 311 -12.67 0.45 -41.02
N GLN A 312 -13.89 0.93 -41.23
CA GLN A 312 -14.16 2.36 -41.46
C GLN A 312 -14.12 3.23 -40.19
N SER A 313 -14.32 2.67 -38.98
CA SER A 313 -14.26 3.43 -37.71
C SER A 313 -12.82 3.61 -37.17
N VAL A 314 -11.85 2.87 -37.71
CA VAL A 314 -10.47 2.80 -37.20
C VAL A 314 -9.76 4.17 -37.15
N PRO A 315 -9.89 5.07 -38.15
CA PRO A 315 -9.20 6.37 -38.09
C PRO A 315 -9.69 7.27 -36.94
N HIS A 316 -11.00 7.28 -36.69
CA HIS A 316 -11.62 8.11 -35.64
C HIS A 316 -11.26 7.60 -34.24
N VAL A 317 -11.33 6.28 -34.03
CA VAL A 317 -10.92 5.64 -32.77
C VAL A 317 -9.44 5.87 -32.52
N ARG A 318 -8.58 5.70 -33.54
CA ARG A 318 -7.14 5.95 -33.43
C ARG A 318 -6.84 7.40 -33.04
N ALA A 319 -7.46 8.38 -33.70
CA ALA A 319 -7.24 9.80 -33.39
C ALA A 319 -7.71 10.17 -31.97
N PHE A 320 -8.84 9.60 -31.52
CA PHE A 320 -9.33 9.76 -30.16
C PHE A 320 -8.35 9.20 -29.13
N LEU A 321 -7.96 7.92 -29.25
CA LEU A 321 -7.07 7.24 -28.32
C LEU A 321 -5.67 7.84 -28.31
N PHE A 322 -5.16 8.28 -29.47
CA PHE A 322 -3.87 8.96 -29.55
C PHE A 322 -3.85 10.24 -28.71
N LYS A 323 -4.85 11.12 -28.89
CA LYS A 323 -4.95 12.37 -28.11
C LYS A 323 -5.10 12.08 -26.62
N LEU A 324 -5.95 11.13 -26.25
CA LEU A 324 -6.19 10.75 -24.86
C LEU A 324 -4.92 10.19 -24.20
N ASN A 325 -4.23 9.27 -24.86
CA ASN A 325 -2.99 8.69 -24.34
C ASN A 325 -1.87 9.72 -24.22
N MET A 326 -1.74 10.63 -25.19
CA MET A 326 -0.77 11.74 -25.07
C MET A 326 -1.04 12.61 -23.85
N SER A 327 -2.31 12.97 -23.60
CA SER A 327 -2.69 13.72 -22.40
C SER A 327 -2.47 12.93 -21.11
N ALA A 328 -2.80 11.63 -21.09
CA ALA A 328 -2.61 10.76 -19.94
C ALA A 328 -1.13 10.60 -19.59
N VAL A 329 -0.26 10.37 -20.59
CA VAL A 329 1.20 10.28 -20.40
C VAL A 329 1.79 11.61 -19.93
N ALA A 330 1.37 12.74 -20.52
CA ALA A 330 1.79 14.05 -20.05
C ALA A 330 1.42 14.29 -18.58
N LEU A 331 0.20 13.92 -18.20
CA LEU A 331 -0.27 14.00 -16.81
C LEU A 331 0.55 13.09 -15.88
N LEU A 332 0.89 11.87 -16.31
CA LEU A 332 1.74 10.93 -15.57
C LEU A 332 3.14 11.47 -15.31
N ILE A 333 3.77 12.04 -16.34
CA ILE A 333 5.11 12.61 -16.23
C ILE A 333 5.07 13.83 -15.30
N ALA A 334 4.17 14.77 -15.55
CA ALA A 334 4.06 15.99 -14.75
C ALA A 334 3.78 15.68 -13.27
N SER A 335 2.79 14.83 -12.98
CA SER A 335 2.48 14.41 -11.62
C SER A 335 3.59 13.56 -10.99
N GLY A 336 4.29 12.73 -11.76
CA GLY A 336 5.43 11.94 -11.27
C GLY A 336 6.61 12.83 -10.86
N VAL A 337 6.90 13.87 -11.64
CA VAL A 337 7.93 14.87 -11.30
C VAL A 337 7.53 15.66 -10.04
N LEU A 338 6.27 16.07 -9.94
CA LEU A 338 5.78 16.76 -8.75
C LEU A 338 5.84 15.86 -7.50
N MET A 339 5.43 14.60 -7.61
CA MET A 339 5.56 13.61 -6.54
C MET A 339 7.00 13.41 -6.10
N PHE A 340 7.96 13.39 -7.03
CA PHE A 340 9.38 13.29 -6.69
C PHE A 340 9.83 14.45 -5.80
N PHE A 341 9.56 15.69 -6.20
CA PHE A 341 9.94 16.87 -5.42
C PHE A 341 9.16 17.04 -4.11
N ASP A 342 7.95 16.49 -4.04
CA ASP A 342 7.15 16.47 -2.81
C ASP A 342 7.71 15.46 -1.78
N GLN A 343 8.34 14.38 -2.26
CA GLN A 343 8.78 13.28 -1.41
C GLN A 343 10.29 13.32 -1.09
N THR A 344 11.11 13.91 -1.95
CA THR A 344 12.58 13.90 -1.81
C THR A 344 13.25 15.01 -2.61
N HIS A 345 14.58 15.10 -2.53
CA HIS A 345 15.40 16.10 -3.19
C HIS A 345 16.34 15.49 -4.24
N LEU A 346 16.77 16.32 -5.19
CA LEU A 346 17.60 15.89 -6.30
C LEU A 346 18.98 15.35 -5.84
N SER A 347 19.51 15.84 -4.72
CA SER A 347 20.77 15.38 -4.12
C SER A 347 20.81 13.88 -3.86
N VAL A 348 19.68 13.29 -3.47
CA VAL A 348 19.55 11.88 -3.09
C VAL A 348 19.87 10.92 -4.23
N LEU A 349 19.76 11.38 -5.48
CA LEU A 349 20.11 10.58 -6.66
C LEU A 349 21.63 10.33 -6.79
N TRP A 350 22.47 11.12 -6.12
CA TRP A 350 23.93 11.05 -6.24
C TRP A 350 24.66 10.93 -4.91
N SER A 351 24.15 11.53 -3.83
CA SER A 351 24.81 11.44 -2.51
C SER A 351 24.50 10.13 -1.78
N GLU A 352 23.31 9.55 -2.00
CA GLU A 352 22.82 8.38 -1.27
C GLU A 352 22.16 7.38 -2.23
N VAL A 353 22.99 6.72 -3.04
CA VAL A 353 22.49 5.72 -4.00
C VAL A 353 21.96 4.48 -3.26
N GLN A 354 20.67 4.51 -2.95
CA GLN A 354 19.91 3.40 -2.40
C GLN A 354 19.11 2.68 -3.50
N THR A 355 18.51 1.54 -3.14
CA THR A 355 17.63 0.77 -4.03
C THR A 355 16.54 1.64 -4.65
N TRP A 356 15.93 2.53 -3.85
CA TRP A 356 14.88 3.44 -4.33
C TRP A 356 15.40 4.37 -5.46
N SER A 357 16.57 4.99 -5.28
CA SER A 357 17.19 5.89 -6.27
C SER A 357 17.50 5.16 -7.59
N LEU A 358 17.98 3.92 -7.52
CA LEU A 358 18.25 3.08 -8.70
C LEU A 358 16.96 2.74 -9.46
N LEU A 359 15.89 2.38 -8.75
CA LEU A 359 14.60 2.08 -9.36
C LEU A 359 14.00 3.31 -10.04
N LEU A 360 14.14 4.50 -9.43
CA LEU A 360 13.70 5.75 -10.03
C LEU A 360 14.46 6.07 -11.32
N ILE A 361 15.79 5.97 -11.31
CA ILE A 361 16.63 6.17 -12.50
C ILE A 361 16.22 5.19 -13.60
N GLY A 362 16.05 3.91 -13.27
CA GLY A 362 15.56 2.89 -14.19
C GLY A 362 14.20 3.25 -14.79
N LYS A 363 13.26 3.76 -13.97
CA LYS A 363 11.94 4.21 -14.41
C LYS A 363 12.02 5.40 -15.37
N ILE A 364 12.90 6.37 -15.10
CA ILE A 364 13.13 7.52 -15.99
C ILE A 364 13.67 7.05 -17.35
N ILE A 365 14.72 6.24 -17.34
CA ILE A 365 15.36 5.72 -18.57
C ILE A 365 14.36 4.92 -19.40
N LEU A 366 13.63 3.99 -18.78
CA LEU A 366 12.65 3.15 -19.46
C LEU A 366 11.47 3.97 -19.99
N THR A 367 11.04 5.03 -19.27
CA THR A 367 9.99 5.93 -19.76
C THR A 367 10.44 6.68 -21.00
N ILE A 368 11.66 7.23 -21.00
CA ILE A 368 12.25 7.91 -22.16
C ILE A 368 12.37 6.95 -23.35
N LEU A 369 12.86 5.72 -23.11
CA LEU A 369 13.00 4.70 -24.14
C LEU A 369 11.63 4.33 -24.75
N MET A 370 10.61 4.11 -23.90
CA MET A 370 9.25 3.80 -24.34
C MET A 370 8.65 4.93 -25.17
N MET A 371 8.85 6.19 -24.76
CA MET A 371 8.39 7.36 -25.52
C MET A 371 9.11 7.49 -26.87
N ALA A 372 10.42 7.27 -26.91
CA ALA A 372 11.21 7.31 -28.13
C ALA A 372 10.77 6.23 -29.13
N LEU A 373 10.54 5.00 -28.65
CA LEU A 373 10.00 3.91 -29.47
C LEU A 373 8.59 4.26 -29.98
N GLY A 374 7.71 4.77 -29.12
CA GLY A 374 6.35 5.13 -29.49
C GLY A 374 6.30 6.24 -30.54
N LEU A 375 7.17 7.25 -30.40
CA LEU A 375 7.33 8.33 -31.38
C LEU A 375 7.88 7.79 -32.71
N TYR A 376 8.93 6.97 -32.64
CA TYR A 376 9.54 6.34 -33.82
C TYR A 376 8.51 5.52 -34.61
N GLN A 377 7.73 4.68 -33.92
CA GLN A 377 6.66 3.90 -34.53
C GLN A 377 5.58 4.78 -35.13
N THR A 378 5.17 5.84 -34.43
CA THR A 378 4.13 6.75 -34.91
C THR A 378 4.58 7.47 -36.18
N VAL A 379 5.78 8.06 -36.19
CA VAL A 379 6.34 8.77 -37.35
C VAL A 379 6.56 7.82 -38.53
N ARG A 380 7.10 6.62 -38.28
CA ARG A 380 7.35 5.64 -39.35
C ARG A 380 6.06 5.04 -39.90
N ALA A 381 5.05 4.79 -39.06
CA ALA A 381 3.75 4.29 -39.50
C ALA A 381 2.97 5.33 -40.32
N LEU A 382 3.18 6.62 -40.04
CA LEU A 382 2.67 7.71 -40.89
C LEU A 382 3.35 7.73 -42.27
N GLY A 383 4.64 7.37 -42.36
CA GLY A 383 5.38 7.29 -43.62
C GLY A 383 5.21 5.99 -44.43
N ALA A 384 4.84 4.87 -43.81
CA ALA A 384 4.85 3.53 -44.43
C ALA A 384 3.46 2.85 -44.51
N GLN A 385 2.47 3.54 -45.08
CA GLN A 385 1.11 3.01 -45.34
C GLN A 385 0.37 2.43 -44.09
N GLY A 386 0.69 2.90 -42.89
CA GLY A 386 -0.12 2.62 -41.69
C GLY A 386 0.08 1.27 -41.01
N ARG A 387 1.14 0.51 -41.32
CA ARG A 387 1.43 -0.77 -40.65
C ARG A 387 2.55 -0.64 -39.60
N ALA A 388 2.18 -0.77 -38.32
CA ALA A 388 3.15 -0.92 -37.23
C ALA A 388 3.82 -2.30 -37.27
N LYS A 389 5.10 -2.38 -36.90
CA LYS A 389 5.82 -3.66 -36.80
C LYS A 389 5.51 -4.32 -35.45
N LYS A 390 5.20 -5.63 -35.48
CA LYS A 390 4.85 -6.40 -34.28
C LYS A 390 5.98 -6.45 -33.23
N GLY A 391 7.24 -6.58 -33.66
CA GLY A 391 8.40 -6.67 -32.75
C GLY A 391 8.54 -5.48 -31.79
N PRO A 392 8.68 -4.24 -32.31
CA PRO A 392 8.71 -3.03 -31.49
C PRO A 392 7.52 -2.85 -30.54
N LEU A 393 6.33 -3.31 -30.95
CA LEU A 393 5.13 -3.27 -30.11
C LEU A 393 5.22 -4.21 -28.91
N TYR A 394 5.76 -5.43 -29.09
CA TYR A 394 6.03 -6.34 -27.96
C TYR A 394 7.07 -5.77 -27.00
N THR A 395 8.11 -5.09 -27.52
CA THR A 395 9.10 -4.43 -26.65
C THR A 395 8.51 -3.27 -25.87
N GLU A 396 7.65 -2.45 -26.49
CA GLU A 396 6.94 -1.38 -25.77
C GLU A 396 6.03 -1.92 -24.67
N LEU A 397 5.29 -3.00 -24.94
CA LEU A 397 4.45 -3.65 -23.94
C LEU A 397 5.29 -4.21 -22.78
N LEU A 398 6.41 -4.87 -23.08
CA LEU A 398 7.33 -5.38 -22.07
C LEU A 398 7.88 -4.25 -21.19
N ILE A 399 8.35 -3.16 -21.80
CA ILE A 399 8.83 -1.98 -21.06
C ILE A 399 7.71 -1.40 -20.18
N GLY A 400 6.48 -1.31 -20.70
CA GLY A 400 5.32 -0.87 -19.93
C GLY A 400 5.03 -1.75 -18.71
N ILE A 401 5.09 -3.08 -18.86
CA ILE A 401 4.93 -4.03 -17.75
C ILE A 401 6.04 -3.84 -16.71
N VAL A 402 7.29 -3.70 -17.16
CA VAL A 402 8.43 -3.45 -16.26
C VAL A 402 8.26 -2.12 -15.53
N LEU A 403 7.84 -1.04 -16.20
CA LEU A 403 7.57 0.25 -15.57
C LEU A 403 6.50 0.17 -14.47
N ILE A 404 5.44 -0.61 -14.69
CA ILE A 404 4.41 -0.85 -13.68
C ILE A 404 5.03 -1.60 -12.49
N LEU A 405 5.77 -2.69 -12.74
CA LEU A 405 6.44 -3.46 -11.68
C LEU A 405 7.43 -2.62 -10.87
N LEU A 406 8.22 -1.75 -11.52
CA LEU A 406 9.10 -0.84 -10.83
C LEU A 406 8.31 0.14 -9.95
N GLY A 407 7.21 0.70 -10.46
CA GLY A 407 6.34 1.58 -9.67
C GLY A 407 5.72 0.88 -8.46
N VAL A 408 5.30 -0.37 -8.63
CA VAL A 408 4.81 -1.25 -7.55
C VAL A 408 5.90 -1.45 -6.50
N ILE A 409 7.10 -1.91 -6.87
CA ILE A 409 8.20 -2.16 -5.92
C ILE A 409 8.60 -0.88 -5.19
N MET A 410 8.74 0.24 -5.92
CA MET A 410 9.09 1.53 -5.32
C MET A 410 8.08 2.00 -4.28
N SER A 411 6.79 1.64 -4.41
CA SER A 411 5.76 2.01 -3.42
C SER A 411 5.83 1.24 -2.10
N GLN A 412 6.70 0.22 -1.99
CA GLN A 412 6.92 -0.58 -0.77
C GLN A 412 8.23 -0.25 -0.06
N ILE A 413 9.10 0.52 -0.70
CA ILE A 413 10.42 0.83 -0.16
C ILE A 413 10.37 2.24 0.41
N ASN A 414 11.00 2.43 1.58
CA ASN A 414 11.13 3.74 2.18
C ASN A 414 11.80 4.72 1.22
N ILE A 415 11.25 5.91 1.16
CA ILE A 415 11.79 7.00 0.36
C ILE A 415 12.99 7.56 1.13
N PRO A 416 14.18 7.61 0.53
CA PRO A 416 15.33 8.28 1.14
C PRO A 416 15.03 9.78 1.32
N THR A 417 15.20 10.25 2.55
CA THR A 417 14.92 11.63 2.99
C THR A 417 16.14 12.51 2.86
#